data_AF-A0A2T4MZJ2-F1
#
_entry.id   AF-A0A2T4MZJ2-F1
#
_cell.length_a   1.000
_cell.length_b   1.000
_cell.length_c   1.000
_cell.angle_alpha   90.00
_cell.angle_beta   90.00
_cell.angle_gamma   90.00
#
_symmetry.space_group_name_H-M   'P 1'
#
loop_
_entity.id
_entity.type
_entity.pdbx_description
1 polymer ?
#
loop_
_entity_poly.entity_id
_entity_poly.type
_entity_poly.pdbx_seq_one_letter_code
_entity_poly.pdbx_strand_id
1 'polypeptide(L)'
;MALYTIRKSKKECFHIVSFKKKFLELISEADGWCIRVLIAKIIKDLSALKGRVVIDADSQDLINEVISKNGDFVFGEPGDYSMSLFFIDGLMISNSGMDYERMFDLITKFYKMLKEDKGQD
;
A
#
# COMPACT_ATOMS: atom_id res chain seq x y z
N MET A 1 -12.80 -7.42 10.78
CA MET A 1 -11.96 -6.41 11.47
C MET A 1 -11.36 -5.45 10.43
N ALA A 2 -11.18 -4.17 10.76
CA ALA A 2 -10.61 -3.16 9.87
C ALA A 2 -9.10 -3.37 9.62
N LEU A 3 -8.58 -2.92 8.48
CA LEU A 3 -7.15 -3.01 8.13
C LEU A 3 -6.28 -1.98 8.86
N TYR A 4 -6.84 -0.84 9.26
CA TYR A 4 -6.12 0.23 9.95
C TYR A 4 -7.00 0.95 10.97
N THR A 5 -6.38 1.80 11.78
CA THR A 5 -7.04 2.85 12.58
C THR A 5 -6.51 4.21 12.18
N ILE A 6 -7.29 5.25 12.48
CA ILE A 6 -6.88 6.64 12.27
C ILE A 6 -7.06 7.38 13.58
N ARG A 7 -6.04 8.15 13.98
CA ARG A 7 -6.13 9.11 15.08
C ARG A 7 -5.66 10.49 14.62
N LYS A 8 -6.31 11.54 15.11
CA LYS A 8 -5.85 12.92 14.87
C LYS A 8 -4.66 13.20 15.79
N SER A 9 -3.61 13.84 15.27
CA SER A 9 -2.52 14.31 16.12
C SER A 9 -3.03 15.40 17.07
N LYS A 10 -2.64 15.33 18.35
CA LYS A 10 -3.03 16.33 19.35
C LYS A 10 -2.29 17.66 19.20
N LYS A 11 -1.10 17.62 18.61
CA LYS A 11 -0.18 18.77 18.49
C LYS A 11 -0.11 19.33 17.07
N GLU A 12 -0.46 18.51 16.07
CA GLU A 12 -0.19 18.79 14.66
C GLU A 12 -1.46 18.66 13.83
N CYS A 13 -1.50 19.34 12.67
CA CYS A 13 -2.61 19.28 11.71
C CYS A 13 -2.51 18.07 10.76
N PHE A 14 -2.24 16.87 11.29
CA PHE A 14 -2.25 15.62 10.50
C PHE A 14 -2.95 14.46 11.22
N HIS A 15 -3.30 13.45 10.44
CA HIS A 15 -3.87 12.20 10.91
C HIS A 15 -2.83 11.09 10.84
N ILE A 16 -2.73 10.29 11.91
CA ILE A 16 -1.83 9.16 12.02
C ILE A 16 -2.62 7.89 11.69
N VAL A 17 -2.11 7.11 10.74
CA VAL A 17 -2.64 5.80 10.36
C VAL A 17 -1.78 4.71 10.98
N SER A 18 -2.41 3.83 11.74
CA SER A 18 -1.77 2.62 12.27
C SER A 18 -2.39 1.39 11.62
N PHE A 19 -1.56 0.54 11.02
CA PHE A 19 -2.01 -0.68 10.37
C PHE A 19 -2.21 -1.78 11.41
N LYS A 20 -3.30 -2.54 11.28
CA LYS A 20 -3.62 -3.64 12.20
C LYS A 20 -2.98 -4.94 11.75
N LYS A 21 -2.93 -5.92 12.67
CA LYS A 21 -2.50 -7.29 12.38
C LYS A 21 -3.11 -7.88 11.10
N LYS A 22 -4.41 -7.66 10.86
CA LYS A 22 -5.11 -8.13 9.65
C LYS A 22 -4.46 -7.61 8.35
N PHE A 23 -3.98 -6.37 8.36
CA PHE A 23 -3.25 -5.82 7.21
C PHE A 23 -1.91 -6.53 7.02
N LEU A 24 -1.18 -6.79 8.10
CA LEU A 24 0.09 -7.53 8.03
C LEU A 24 -0.11 -8.97 7.53
N GLU A 25 -1.19 -9.63 7.98
CA GLU A 25 -1.59 -10.95 7.48
C GLU A 25 -1.95 -10.92 5.98
N LEU A 26 -2.56 -9.84 5.50
CA LEU A 26 -2.87 -9.67 4.08
C LEU A 26 -1.59 -9.56 3.23
N ILE A 27 -0.58 -8.83 3.70
CA ILE A 27 0.62 -8.52 2.92
C ILE A 27 1.78 -9.52 3.12
N SER A 28 1.65 -10.51 4.01
CA SER A 28 2.78 -11.28 4.55
C SER A 28 3.61 -12.01 3.49
N GLU A 29 2.98 -12.50 2.43
CA GLU A 29 3.61 -13.27 1.34
C GLU A 29 3.64 -12.48 0.02
N ALA A 30 3.33 -11.18 0.07
CA ALA A 30 3.16 -10.38 -1.13
C ALA A 30 4.47 -9.73 -1.59
N ASP A 31 4.54 -9.51 -2.89
CA ASP A 31 5.61 -8.71 -3.50
C ASP A 31 5.58 -7.27 -2.98
N GLY A 32 6.76 -6.70 -2.73
CA GLY A 32 6.91 -5.34 -2.23
C GLY A 32 6.19 -4.27 -3.07
N TRP A 33 6.10 -4.46 -4.38
CA TRP A 33 5.35 -3.56 -5.27
C TRP A 33 3.85 -3.59 -4.99
N CYS A 34 3.27 -4.77 -4.78
CA CYS A 34 1.85 -4.89 -4.44
C CYS A 34 1.52 -4.15 -3.14
N ILE A 35 2.40 -4.30 -2.15
CA ILE A 35 2.29 -3.66 -0.82
C ILE A 35 2.34 -2.13 -0.97
N ARG A 36 3.32 -1.61 -1.73
CA ARG A 36 3.47 -0.18 -1.99
C ARG A 36 2.24 0.44 -2.66
N VAL A 37 1.71 -0.21 -3.70
CA VAL A 37 0.53 0.26 -4.42
C VAL A 37 -0.68 0.34 -3.50
N LEU A 38 -0.91 -0.68 -2.67
CA LEU A 38 -2.03 -0.68 -1.73
C LEU A 38 -1.89 0.45 -0.69
N ILE A 39 -0.71 0.63 -0.12
CA ILE A 39 -0.48 1.70 0.86
C ILE A 39 -0.68 3.07 0.22
N ALA A 40 -0.14 3.29 -0.99
CA ALA A 40 -0.33 4.54 -1.72
C ALA A 40 -1.82 4.87 -1.94
N LYS A 41 -2.62 3.85 -2.29
CA LYS A 41 -4.08 3.98 -2.40
C LYS A 41 -4.71 4.41 -1.08
N ILE A 42 -4.43 3.69 0.01
CA ILE A 42 -4.99 3.98 1.34
C ILE A 42 -4.65 5.41 1.75
N ILE A 43 -3.39 5.83 1.59
CA ILE A 43 -2.96 7.18 1.95
C ILE A 43 -3.63 8.25 1.09
N LYS A 44 -3.78 8.03 -0.22
CA LYS A 44 -4.45 8.97 -1.11
C LYS A 44 -5.93 9.14 -0.78
N ASP A 45 -6.64 8.04 -0.54
CA ASP A 45 -8.06 8.06 -0.12
C ASP A 45 -8.26 8.77 1.21
N LEU A 46 -7.43 8.43 2.20
CA LEU A 46 -7.50 9.07 3.51
C LEU A 46 -7.13 10.54 3.43
N SER A 47 -6.17 10.91 2.57
CA SER A 47 -5.77 12.30 2.42
C SER A 47 -6.86 13.14 1.75
N ALA A 48 -7.58 12.58 0.78
CA ALA A 48 -8.74 13.22 0.19
C ALA A 48 -9.86 13.48 1.22
N LEU A 49 -10.02 12.60 2.21
CA LEU A 49 -11.07 12.69 3.23
C LEU A 49 -10.67 13.52 4.46
N LYS A 50 -9.39 13.52 4.84
CA LYS A 50 -8.91 14.00 6.14
C LYS A 50 -7.80 15.06 6.03
N GLY A 51 -7.32 15.37 4.84
CA GLY A 51 -6.18 16.26 4.62
C GLY A 51 -4.85 15.55 4.80
N ARG A 52 -3.90 16.11 5.57
CA ARG A 52 -2.58 15.49 5.71
C ARG A 52 -2.65 14.20 6.53
N VAL A 53 -2.06 13.12 5.99
CA VAL A 53 -1.98 11.81 6.62
C VAL A 53 -0.52 11.36 6.71
N VAL A 54 -0.15 10.71 7.81
CA VAL A 54 1.16 10.08 8.03
C VAL A 54 0.97 8.68 8.57
N ILE A 55 1.90 7.79 8.27
CA ILE A 55 1.93 6.42 8.82
C ILE A 55 2.63 6.46 10.18
N ASP A 56 2.09 5.71 11.13
CA ASP A 56 2.70 5.43 12.41
C ASP A 56 4.05 4.69 12.26
N ALA A 57 5.05 5.05 13.07
CA ALA A 57 6.41 4.52 12.94
C ALA A 57 6.46 2.99 13.11
N ASP A 58 5.78 2.45 14.12
CA ASP A 58 5.74 1.00 14.37
C ASP A 58 5.14 0.25 13.17
N SER A 59 4.05 0.80 12.59
CA SER A 59 3.44 0.25 11.38
C SER A 59 4.38 0.30 10.18
N GLN A 60 5.15 1.39 10.04
CA GLN A 60 6.11 1.54 8.95
C GLN A 60 7.25 0.52 9.07
N ASP A 61 7.77 0.29 10.29
CA ASP A 61 8.83 -0.68 10.55
C ASP A 61 8.37 -2.11 10.25
N LEU A 62 7.16 -2.50 10.70
CA LEU A 62 6.58 -3.82 10.42
C LEU A 62 6.35 -4.06 8.93
N ILE A 63 5.87 -3.05 8.20
CA ILE A 63 5.69 -3.13 6.75
C ILE A 63 7.04 -3.31 6.05
N ASN A 64 8.05 -2.55 6.46
CA ASN A 64 9.41 -2.67 5.94
C ASN A 64 10.01 -4.06 6.21
N GLU A 65 9.75 -4.64 7.39
CA GLU A 65 10.17 -6.00 7.72
C GLU A 65 9.54 -7.03 6.75
N VAL A 66 8.24 -6.89 6.46
CA VAL A 66 7.55 -7.77 5.49
C VAL A 66 8.14 -7.61 4.09
N ILE A 67 8.32 -6.37 3.62
CA ILE A 67 8.86 -6.16 2.27
C ILE A 67 10.28 -6.69 2.16
N SER A 68 11.13 -6.47 3.18
CA SER A 68 12.52 -6.93 3.19
C SER A 68 12.65 -8.46 3.16
N LYS A 69 11.66 -9.19 3.67
CA LYS A 69 11.60 -10.66 3.58
C LYS A 69 11.24 -11.14 2.17
N ASN A 70 10.50 -10.33 1.41
CA ASN A 70 9.86 -10.74 0.16
C ASN A 70 10.48 -10.08 -1.10
N GLY A 71 11.42 -9.13 -0.96
CA GLY A 71 12.16 -8.51 -2.07
C GLY A 71 13.11 -7.39 -1.66
N ASP A 72 13.91 -6.88 -2.60
CA ASP A 72 14.97 -5.87 -2.39
C ASP A 72 14.47 -4.42 -2.25
N PHE A 73 13.24 -4.18 -1.79
CA PHE A 73 12.61 -2.86 -1.86
C PHE A 73 12.33 -2.26 -0.47
N VAL A 74 12.86 -1.09 -0.14
CA VAL A 74 12.57 -0.41 1.16
C VAL A 74 11.46 0.64 1.05
N PHE A 75 10.33 0.47 1.75
CA PHE A 75 9.21 1.44 1.70
C PHE A 75 9.67 2.80 2.26
N GLY A 76 9.56 3.84 1.43
CA GLY A 76 10.00 5.21 1.74
C GLY A 76 11.23 5.68 0.97
N GLU A 77 11.91 4.81 0.21
CA GLU A 77 12.98 5.25 -0.69
C GLU A 77 12.44 5.76 -2.04
N PRO A 78 13.13 6.72 -2.70
CA PRO A 78 12.76 7.30 -4.00
C PRO A 78 12.73 6.34 -5.21
N GLY A 79 12.78 5.02 -5.00
CA GLY A 79 12.90 4.01 -6.06
C GLY A 79 11.65 3.88 -6.93
N ASP A 80 11.84 4.13 -8.24
CA ASP A 80 10.94 3.84 -9.37
C ASP A 80 9.46 4.26 -9.23
N TYR A 81 9.24 5.51 -8.86
CA TYR A 81 7.92 6.15 -8.87
C TYR A 81 7.27 6.29 -10.27
N SER A 82 8.02 6.07 -11.37
CA SER A 82 7.61 6.46 -12.72
C SER A 82 6.60 5.51 -13.38
N MET A 83 6.78 4.19 -13.26
CA MET A 83 5.79 3.22 -13.75
C MET A 83 4.58 3.10 -12.81
N SER A 84 4.72 3.46 -11.53
CA SER A 84 3.68 3.26 -10.53
C SER A 84 2.58 4.32 -10.58
N LEU A 85 2.87 5.59 -10.89
CA LEU A 85 1.87 6.66 -10.73
C LEU A 85 0.70 6.59 -11.71
N PHE A 86 0.94 6.36 -13.00
CA PHE A 86 -0.15 6.21 -13.98
C PHE A 86 -0.96 4.94 -13.77
N PHE A 87 -0.30 3.83 -13.41
CA PHE A 87 -0.97 2.58 -13.09
C PHE A 87 -1.82 2.71 -11.82
N ILE A 88 -1.26 3.31 -10.76
CA ILE A 88 -1.98 3.67 -9.54
C ILE A 88 -3.17 4.56 -9.91
N ASP A 89 -2.98 5.65 -10.64
CA ASP A 89 -4.06 6.58 -10.98
C ASP A 89 -5.18 5.91 -11.81
N GLY A 90 -4.85 5.04 -12.76
CA GLY A 90 -5.83 4.24 -13.51
C GLY A 90 -6.63 3.28 -12.60
N LEU A 91 -5.93 2.57 -11.70
CA LEU A 91 -6.54 1.75 -10.65
C LEU A 91 -7.44 2.57 -9.72
N MET A 92 -7.00 3.79 -9.35
CA MET A 92 -7.67 4.68 -8.41
C MET A 92 -8.99 5.20 -8.97
N ILE A 93 -9.04 5.56 -10.26
CA ILE A 93 -10.25 6.07 -10.92
C ILE A 93 -11.28 4.95 -11.09
N SER A 94 -10.82 3.75 -11.49
CA SER A 94 -11.72 2.67 -11.90
C SER A 94 -12.32 1.87 -10.74
N ASN A 95 -11.73 1.96 -9.53
CA ASN A 95 -12.10 1.13 -8.38
C ASN A 95 -12.48 1.95 -7.13
N SER A 96 -13.07 3.13 -7.34
CA SER A 96 -13.59 3.95 -6.24
C SER A 96 -14.66 3.18 -5.45
N GLY A 97 -14.52 3.12 -4.12
CA GLY A 97 -15.43 2.39 -3.22
C GLY A 97 -15.20 0.87 -3.15
N MET A 98 -14.21 0.32 -3.85
CA MET A 98 -13.82 -1.08 -3.70
C MET A 98 -13.13 -1.33 -2.36
N ASP A 99 -13.43 -2.47 -1.73
CA ASP A 99 -12.72 -2.91 -0.53
C ASP A 99 -11.22 -3.14 -0.81
N TYR A 100 -10.37 -2.74 0.14
CA TYR A 100 -8.93 -2.80 0.00
C TYR A 100 -8.37 -4.22 -0.12
N GLU A 101 -8.99 -5.23 0.49
CA GLU A 101 -8.56 -6.63 0.36
C GLU A 101 -8.80 -7.09 -1.08
N ARG A 102 -9.98 -6.81 -1.64
CA ARG A 102 -10.29 -7.12 -3.04
C ARG A 102 -9.39 -6.36 -4.01
N MET A 103 -9.07 -5.11 -3.70
CA MET A 103 -8.14 -4.33 -4.51
C MET A 103 -6.74 -4.95 -4.48
N PHE A 104 -6.30 -5.42 -3.32
CA PHE A 104 -5.01 -6.08 -3.17
C PHE A 104 -4.92 -7.38 -3.97
N ASP A 105 -5.99 -8.17 -4.00
CA ASP A 105 -6.06 -9.38 -4.84
C ASP A 105 -5.89 -9.04 -6.33
N LEU A 106 -6.51 -7.96 -6.81
CA LEU A 106 -6.40 -7.53 -8.21
C LEU A 106 -4.99 -7.05 -8.54
N ILE A 107 -4.40 -6.23 -7.67
CA ILE A 107 -3.02 -5.78 -7.81
C ILE A 107 -2.08 -7.00 -7.88
N THR A 108 -2.23 -7.93 -6.94
CA THR A 108 -1.39 -9.13 -6.87
C THR A 108 -1.53 -10.01 -8.12
N LYS A 109 -2.76 -10.22 -8.61
CA LYS A 109 -3.00 -10.96 -9.86
C LYS A 109 -2.35 -10.29 -11.06
N PHE A 110 -2.50 -8.97 -11.18
CA PHE A 110 -1.90 -8.21 -12.27
C PHE A 110 -0.38 -8.34 -12.30
N TYR A 111 0.29 -8.17 -11.15
CA TYR A 111 1.74 -8.31 -11.08
C TYR A 111 2.23 -9.74 -11.33
N LYS A 112 1.46 -10.76 -10.91
CA LYS A 112 1.78 -12.16 -11.26
C LYS A 112 1.72 -12.39 -12.77
N MET A 113 0.66 -11.93 -13.43
CA MET A 113 0.53 -12.03 -14.90
C MET A 113 1.70 -11.36 -15.63
N LEU A 114 2.10 -10.15 -15.19
CA LEU A 114 3.25 -9.46 -15.78
C LEU A 114 4.58 -10.22 -15.62
N LYS A 115 4.76 -10.96 -14.51
CA LYS A 115 5.97 -11.76 -14.28
C LYS A 115 5.97 -13.03 -15.13
N GLU A 116 4.82 -13.67 -15.29
CA GLU A 116 4.66 -14.87 -16.12
C GLU A 116 4.88 -14.56 -17.60
N ASP A 117 4.41 -13.40 -18.08
CA ASP A 117 4.61 -12.94 -19.48
C ASP A 117 6.10 -12.66 -19.79
N LYS A 118 6.86 -12.17 -18.80
CA LYS A 118 8.31 -11.94 -18.90
C LYS A 118 9.17 -13.21 -18.80
N GLY A 119 8.57 -14.36 -18.48
CA GLY A 119 9.26 -15.65 -18.38
C GLY A 119 9.21 -16.50 -19.65
N GLN A 120 8.68 -15.95 -20.75
CA GLN A 120 8.51 -16.66 -22.03
C GLN A 120 9.57 -16.34 -23.10
N ASP A 121 10.66 -15.65 -22.74
CA ASP A 121 11.82 -15.40 -23.62
C ASP A 121 12.97 -16.38 -23.37
#